data_AF-A0A917PD50-F1
#
_entry.id   AF-A0A917PD50-F1
#
_cell.length_a   1.000
_cell.length_b   1.000
_cell.length_c   1.000
_cell.angle_alpha   90.00
_cell.angle_beta   90.00
_cell.angle_gamma   90.00
#
_symmetry.space_group_name_H-M   'P 1'
#
loop_
_entity.id
_entity.type
_entity.pdbx_description
1 polymer ?
#
loop_
_entity_poly.entity_id
_entity_poly.type
_entity_poly.pdbx_seq_one_letter_code
_entity_poly.pdbx_strand_id
1 'polypeptide(L)'
;MRGLPVGPLRLPDSATASHWADGLTVTDAEPLVTYDHPHFGRWAAVTTRRHGAGRVTYVGTVPGRDLARELASWLAPAARSVWGDLPASVTATTGTAEDGRRVHIVHNWSWEPARVTAPADLTDVLNTGPVPAGTELDLGAWDVRVFSTD
;
A
#
# COMPACT_ATOMS: atom_id res chain seq x y z
N MET A 1 -0.27 15.68 -10.45
CA MET A 1 -1.64 15.54 -9.89
C MET A 1 -1.74 16.43 -8.67
N ARG A 2 -2.91 16.97 -8.32
CA ARG A 2 -3.02 17.90 -7.18
C ARG A 2 -4.07 17.42 -6.17
N GLY A 3 -3.68 17.34 -4.90
CA GLY A 3 -4.64 17.15 -3.80
C GLY A 3 -5.41 18.45 -3.51
N LEU A 4 -6.60 18.34 -2.93
CA LEU A 4 -7.35 19.53 -2.54
C LEU A 4 -6.65 20.28 -1.39
N PRO A 5 -6.70 21.63 -1.35
CA PRO A 5 -6.10 22.42 -0.27
C PRO A 5 -6.56 21.97 1.13
N VAL A 6 -7.84 21.62 1.25
CA VAL A 6 -8.47 21.05 2.44
C VAL A 6 -9.09 19.71 2.06
N GLY A 7 -8.24 18.71 1.79
CA GLY A 7 -8.65 17.34 1.49
C GLY A 7 -7.96 16.31 2.38
N PRO A 8 -8.38 15.03 2.35
CA PRO A 8 -7.78 13.98 3.17
C PRO A 8 -6.50 13.38 2.55
N LEU A 9 -6.25 13.60 1.24
CA LEU A 9 -5.06 13.12 0.55
C LEU A 9 -3.97 14.21 0.52
N ARG A 10 -2.73 13.80 0.79
CA ARG A 10 -1.53 14.59 0.57
C ARG A 10 -0.73 13.87 -0.50
N LEU A 11 -0.55 14.50 -1.65
CA LEU A 11 0.14 13.88 -2.78
C LEU A 11 1.56 14.43 -2.90
N PRO A 12 2.56 13.58 -3.17
CA PRO A 12 3.87 14.06 -3.58
C PRO A 12 3.82 14.66 -4.98
N ASP A 13 4.79 15.50 -5.33
CA ASP A 13 4.89 16.15 -6.64
C ASP A 13 5.04 15.13 -7.80
N SER A 14 5.55 13.94 -7.50
CA SER A 14 5.70 12.81 -8.43
C SER A 14 4.39 12.07 -8.72
N ALA A 15 3.27 12.43 -8.07
CA ALA A 15 1.98 11.81 -8.32
C ALA A 15 1.47 12.11 -9.74
N THR A 16 1.31 11.07 -10.54
CA THR A 16 0.95 11.14 -11.96
C THR A 16 -0.37 10.45 -12.28
N ALA A 17 -0.98 10.90 -13.38
CA ALA A 17 -2.07 10.23 -14.08
C ALA A 17 -1.51 9.74 -15.43
N SER A 18 -1.92 8.55 -15.86
CA SER A 18 -1.47 7.96 -17.12
C SER A 18 -2.63 7.30 -17.90
N HIS A 19 -2.34 7.01 -19.17
CA HIS A 19 -3.21 6.33 -20.14
C HIS A 19 -4.47 7.09 -20.57
N TRP A 20 -5.32 7.56 -19.65
CA TRP A 20 -6.49 8.39 -19.96
C TRP A 20 -6.79 9.41 -18.85
N ALA A 21 -7.66 10.38 -19.17
CA ALA A 21 -8.13 11.38 -18.22
C ALA A 21 -9.63 11.64 -18.40
N ASP A 22 -10.44 11.16 -17.47
CA ASP A 22 -11.88 11.40 -17.45
C ASP A 22 -12.19 12.80 -16.92
N GLY A 23 -13.05 13.55 -17.63
CA GLY A 23 -13.60 14.82 -17.13
C GLY A 23 -14.77 14.60 -16.17
N LEU A 24 -14.49 14.28 -14.91
CA LEU A 24 -15.54 13.95 -13.94
C LEU A 24 -16.38 15.18 -13.57
N THR A 25 -17.66 15.14 -13.95
CA THR A 25 -18.66 16.13 -13.54
C THR A 25 -19.34 15.63 -12.27
N VAL A 26 -19.06 16.32 -11.17
CA VAL A 26 -19.49 15.91 -9.83
C VAL A 26 -20.91 16.39 -9.57
N THR A 27 -21.82 15.48 -9.21
CA THR A 27 -23.19 15.81 -8.79
C THR A 27 -23.33 15.75 -7.28
N ASP A 28 -23.04 14.60 -6.67
CA ASP A 28 -23.23 14.34 -5.24
C ASP A 28 -22.07 13.55 -4.61
N ALA A 29 -20.91 13.55 -5.29
CA ALA A 29 -19.65 13.03 -4.76
C ALA A 29 -18.75 14.17 -4.25
N GLU A 30 -17.72 13.82 -3.51
CA GLU A 30 -16.68 14.72 -3.05
C GLU A 30 -15.43 14.52 -3.92
N PRO A 31 -14.85 15.57 -4.52
CA PRO A 31 -13.55 15.46 -5.17
C PRO A 31 -12.47 15.17 -4.13
N LEU A 32 -11.46 14.38 -4.52
CA LEU A 32 -10.29 14.08 -3.70
C LEU A 32 -8.99 14.58 -4.33
N VAL A 33 -8.90 14.48 -5.65
CA VAL A 33 -7.73 14.84 -6.46
C VAL A 33 -8.20 15.49 -7.75
N THR A 34 -7.50 16.52 -8.20
CA THR A 34 -7.69 17.15 -9.51
C THR A 34 -6.46 16.95 -10.40
N TYR A 35 -6.65 17.06 -11.71
CA TYR A 35 -5.52 17.12 -12.64
C TYR A 35 -4.74 18.41 -12.44
N ASP A 36 -3.42 18.32 -12.45
CA ASP A 36 -2.57 19.51 -12.60
C ASP A 36 -2.28 19.71 -14.09
N HIS A 37 -3.22 20.34 -14.78
CA HIS A 37 -3.15 20.52 -16.23
C HIS A 37 -3.97 21.76 -16.65
N PRO A 38 -3.48 22.60 -17.59
CA PRO A 38 -4.17 23.83 -18.00
C PRO A 38 -5.61 23.60 -18.47
N HIS A 39 -5.87 22.49 -19.18
CA HIS A 39 -7.20 22.14 -19.66
C HIS A 39 -7.98 21.25 -18.68
N PHE A 40 -7.35 20.20 -18.14
CA PHE A 40 -8.06 19.15 -17.41
C PHE A 40 -8.24 19.47 -15.93
N GLY A 41 -7.51 20.45 -15.39
CA GLY A 41 -7.61 20.83 -13.97
C GLY A 41 -8.96 21.42 -13.56
N ARG A 42 -9.87 21.67 -14.51
CA ARG A 42 -11.26 22.06 -14.23
C ARG A 42 -12.16 20.90 -13.80
N TRP A 43 -11.69 19.66 -13.89
CA TRP A 43 -12.42 18.47 -13.45
C TRP A 43 -11.68 17.74 -12.33
N ALA A 44 -12.46 17.04 -11.52
CA ALA A 44 -11.91 16.08 -10.58
C ALA A 44 -11.33 14.88 -11.35
N ALA A 45 -10.22 14.34 -10.85
CA ALA A 45 -9.63 13.10 -11.34
C ALA A 45 -10.02 11.89 -10.46
N VAL A 46 -10.21 12.14 -9.16
CA VAL A 46 -10.67 11.12 -8.20
C VAL A 46 -11.80 11.72 -7.38
N THR A 47 -12.90 10.97 -7.25
CA THR A 47 -14.06 11.37 -6.45
C THR A 47 -14.47 10.24 -5.52
N THR A 48 -15.16 10.59 -4.44
CA THR A 48 -15.67 9.60 -3.48
C THR A 48 -17.05 9.98 -2.99
N ARG A 49 -17.89 9.00 -2.68
CA ARG A 49 -19.26 9.23 -2.25
C ARG A 49 -19.72 8.18 -1.27
N ARG A 50 -20.24 8.59 -0.11
CA ARG A 50 -20.89 7.68 0.84
C ARG A 50 -22.12 7.04 0.20
N HIS A 51 -22.31 5.74 0.41
CA HIS A 51 -23.49 5.03 -0.06
C HIS A 51 -23.83 3.89 0.90
N GLY A 52 -25.03 3.93 1.48
CA GLY A 52 -25.41 3.03 2.57
C GLY A 52 -24.42 3.12 3.75
N ALA A 53 -23.96 1.96 4.21
CA ALA A 53 -22.95 1.85 5.27
C ALA A 53 -21.51 2.07 4.80
N GLY A 54 -21.28 2.26 3.50
CA GLY A 54 -19.95 2.32 2.90
C GLY A 54 -19.70 3.56 2.04
N ARG A 55 -18.79 3.41 1.08
CA ARG A 55 -18.37 4.48 0.18
C ARG A 55 -17.91 3.89 -1.17
N VAL A 56 -18.14 4.63 -2.25
CA VAL A 56 -17.62 4.32 -3.59
C VAL A 56 -16.61 5.40 -3.95
N THR A 57 -15.43 5.00 -4.44
CA THR A 57 -14.40 5.92 -4.93
C THR A 57 -14.15 5.63 -6.40
N TYR A 58 -14.25 6.65 -7.25
CA TYR A 58 -13.98 6.54 -8.68
C TYR A 58 -12.64 7.19 -9.01
N VAL A 59 -11.81 6.50 -9.79
CA VAL A 59 -10.48 6.96 -10.24
C VAL A 59 -10.54 7.07 -11.77
N GLY A 60 -10.62 8.30 -12.29
CA GLY A 60 -10.82 8.59 -13.72
C GLY A 60 -9.55 8.54 -14.58
N THR A 61 -8.57 7.75 -14.17
CA THR A 61 -7.25 7.61 -14.80
C THR A 61 -6.64 6.31 -14.33
N VAL A 62 -5.58 5.84 -15.01
CA VAL A 62 -4.64 4.95 -14.33
C VAL A 62 -3.76 5.79 -13.41
N PRO A 63 -3.70 5.51 -12.11
CA PRO A 63 -2.83 6.24 -11.20
C PRO A 63 -1.38 5.76 -11.37
N GLY A 64 -0.44 6.71 -11.42
CA GLY A 64 0.97 6.40 -11.22
C GLY A 64 1.23 5.84 -9.81
N ARG A 65 2.41 5.25 -9.60
CA ARG A 65 2.73 4.51 -8.36
C ARG A 65 2.49 5.30 -7.08
N ASP A 66 2.88 6.57 -7.05
CA ASP A 66 2.75 7.39 -5.85
C ASP A 66 1.30 7.80 -5.58
N LEU A 67 0.53 8.14 -6.63
CA LEU A 67 -0.91 8.36 -6.47
C LEU A 67 -1.62 7.08 -6.00
N ALA A 68 -1.26 5.93 -6.57
CA ALA A 68 -1.82 4.64 -6.17
C ALA A 68 -1.53 4.31 -4.70
N ARG A 69 -0.30 4.58 -4.23
CA ARG A 69 0.12 4.38 -2.83
C ARG A 69 -0.70 5.23 -1.86
N GLU A 70 -0.86 6.53 -2.15
CA GLU A 70 -1.63 7.43 -1.29
C GLU A 70 -3.12 7.07 -1.29
N LEU A 71 -3.68 6.72 -2.46
CA LEU A 71 -5.05 6.24 -2.56
C LEU A 71 -5.27 4.96 -1.76
N ALA A 72 -4.40 3.96 -1.90
CA ALA A 72 -4.50 2.70 -1.15
C ALA A 72 -4.44 2.93 0.37
N SER A 73 -3.52 3.79 0.81
CA SER A 73 -3.35 4.14 2.22
C SER A 73 -4.59 4.82 2.81
N TRP A 74 -5.25 5.67 2.03
CA TRP A 74 -6.48 6.36 2.44
C TRP A 74 -7.73 5.47 2.35
N LEU A 75 -7.81 4.59 1.34
CA LEU A 75 -8.94 3.69 1.13
C LEU A 75 -9.03 2.62 2.22
N ALA A 76 -7.89 2.09 2.67
CA ALA A 76 -7.84 0.98 3.61
C ALA A 76 -6.81 1.25 4.74
N PRO A 77 -7.01 2.26 5.59
CA PRO A 77 -6.03 2.65 6.61
C PRO A 77 -5.77 1.55 7.66
N ALA A 78 -6.75 0.68 7.90
CA ALA A 78 -6.64 -0.43 8.84
C ALA A 78 -5.99 -1.69 8.23
N ALA A 79 -5.84 -1.78 6.91
CA ALA A 79 -5.28 -2.95 6.22
C ALA A 79 -3.74 -2.92 6.12
N ARG A 80 -3.07 -2.14 6.98
CA ARG A 80 -1.61 -2.03 6.96
C ARG A 80 -0.98 -3.34 7.41
N SER A 81 0.05 -3.76 6.69
CA SER A 81 0.84 -4.94 7.05
C SER A 81 1.47 -4.75 8.43
N VAL A 82 1.46 -5.80 9.25
CA VAL A 82 2.18 -5.83 10.52
C VAL A 82 3.68 -5.60 10.36
N TRP A 83 4.23 -5.93 9.18
CA TRP A 83 5.63 -5.72 8.83
C TRP A 83 6.01 -4.24 8.60
N GLY A 84 5.03 -3.33 8.61
CA GLY A 84 5.27 -1.91 8.42
C GLY A 84 5.82 -1.57 7.03
N ASP A 85 6.69 -0.57 6.99
CA ASP A 85 7.38 -0.15 5.76
C ASP A 85 8.54 -1.10 5.45
N LEU A 86 8.45 -1.76 4.31
CA LEU A 86 9.47 -2.67 3.81
C LEU A 86 10.36 -1.98 2.77
N PRO A 87 11.63 -2.40 2.63
CA PRO A 87 12.44 -2.03 1.47
C PRO A 87 11.70 -2.32 0.17
N ALA A 88 11.94 -1.53 -0.87
CA ALA A 88 11.19 -1.62 -2.13
C ALA A 88 11.32 -2.99 -2.84
N SER A 89 12.38 -3.74 -2.56
CA SER A 89 12.60 -5.11 -3.06
C SER A 89 11.92 -6.19 -2.22
N VAL A 90 11.48 -5.89 -1.00
CA VAL A 90 10.97 -6.88 -0.07
C VAL A 90 9.45 -6.88 -0.04
N THR A 91 8.87 -8.07 -0.16
CA THR A 91 7.43 -8.28 0.04
C THR A 91 7.20 -9.19 1.23
N ALA A 92 6.24 -8.84 2.09
CA ALA A 92 5.73 -9.74 3.11
C ALA A 92 4.27 -10.12 2.80
N THR A 93 4.03 -11.41 2.60
CA THR A 93 2.68 -11.96 2.47
C THR A 93 2.35 -12.74 3.73
N THR A 94 1.11 -12.62 4.21
CA THR A 94 0.67 -13.33 5.42
C THR A 94 -0.57 -14.16 5.15
N GLY A 95 -0.61 -15.35 5.74
CA GLY A 95 -1.70 -16.32 5.62
C GLY A 95 -2.01 -16.96 6.97
N THR A 96 -3.10 -17.71 7.04
CA THR A 96 -3.46 -18.50 8.22
C THR A 96 -3.41 -19.96 7.83
N ALA A 97 -2.64 -20.76 8.57
CA ALA A 97 -2.50 -22.20 8.36
C ALA A 97 -3.77 -22.94 8.85
N GLU A 98 -3.90 -24.23 8.50
CA GLU A 98 -5.04 -25.06 8.89
C GLU A 98 -5.19 -25.18 10.41
N ASP A 99 -4.09 -25.18 11.13
CA ASP A 99 -4.05 -25.20 12.60
C ASP A 99 -4.29 -23.83 13.25
N GLY A 100 -4.60 -22.81 12.46
CA GLY A 100 -4.91 -21.46 12.93
C GLY A 100 -3.70 -20.55 13.11
N ARG A 101 -2.46 -21.06 13.03
CA ARG A 101 -1.25 -20.22 13.16
C ARG A 101 -1.15 -19.22 12.02
N ARG A 102 -0.60 -18.04 12.30
CA ARG A 102 -0.30 -17.05 11.26
C ARG A 102 1.03 -17.39 10.61
N VAL A 103 1.08 -17.40 9.29
CA VAL A 103 2.30 -17.63 8.50
C VAL A 103 2.70 -16.33 7.82
N HIS A 104 3.99 -16.01 7.82
CA HIS A 104 4.57 -14.82 7.21
C HIS A 104 5.66 -15.27 6.22
N ILE A 105 5.49 -14.93 4.95
CA ILE A 105 6.46 -15.21 3.88
C ILE A 105 7.09 -13.88 3.49
N VAL A 106 8.37 -13.72 3.80
CA VAL A 106 9.14 -12.50 3.51
C VAL A 106 10.17 -12.83 2.44
N HIS A 107 10.08 -12.16 1.31
CA HIS A 107 10.92 -12.45 0.14
C HIS A 107 11.60 -11.18 -0.37
N ASN A 108 12.91 -11.25 -0.62
CA ASN A 108 13.70 -10.20 -1.25
C ASN A 108 13.81 -10.44 -2.76
N TRP A 109 13.12 -9.63 -3.57
CA TRP A 109 13.11 -9.73 -5.04
C TRP A 109 14.29 -8.98 -5.68
N SER A 110 15.50 -9.12 -5.14
CA SER A 110 16.68 -8.43 -5.67
C SER A 110 17.97 -9.21 -5.46
N TRP A 111 19.00 -8.81 -6.21
CA TRP A 111 20.38 -9.31 -6.03
C TRP A 111 21.12 -8.66 -4.85
N GLU A 112 20.60 -7.58 -4.28
CA GLU A 112 21.19 -6.89 -3.15
C GLU A 112 20.60 -7.44 -1.84
N PRO A 113 21.41 -7.65 -0.79
CA PRO A 113 20.88 -8.00 0.53
C PRO A 113 19.93 -6.91 1.06
N ALA A 114 18.90 -7.33 1.79
CA ALA A 114 17.95 -6.44 2.43
C ALA A 114 17.81 -6.79 3.91
N ARG A 115 17.43 -5.79 4.72
CA ARG A 115 17.12 -5.96 6.14
C ARG A 115 15.69 -5.56 6.42
N VAL A 116 15.02 -6.33 7.28
CA VAL A 116 13.68 -6.03 7.80
C VAL A 116 13.63 -6.29 9.29
N THR A 117 12.71 -5.66 10.01
CA THR A 117 12.54 -5.87 11.44
C THR A 117 11.38 -6.83 11.71
N ALA A 118 11.59 -7.81 12.60
CA ALA A 118 10.52 -8.71 13.05
C ALA A 118 9.42 -7.90 13.79
N PRO A 119 8.16 -7.95 13.33
CA PRO A 119 7.10 -7.09 13.89
C PRO A 119 6.48 -7.63 15.19
N ALA A 120 6.73 -8.89 15.50
CA ALA A 120 6.26 -9.61 16.69
C ALA A 120 7.24 -10.75 17.00
N ASP A 121 7.01 -11.48 18.07
CA ASP A 121 7.73 -12.73 18.33
C ASP A 121 7.33 -13.76 17.27
N LEU A 122 8.32 -14.27 16.53
CA LEU A 122 8.14 -15.23 15.46
C LEU A 122 8.91 -16.53 15.74
N THR A 123 8.58 -17.56 14.99
CA THR A 123 9.41 -18.77 14.84
C THR A 123 9.84 -18.89 13.38
N ASP A 124 11.14 -19.01 13.11
CA ASP A 124 11.66 -19.33 11.77
C ASP A 124 11.34 -20.79 11.44
N VAL A 125 10.47 -21.00 10.45
CA VAL A 125 9.97 -22.33 10.06
C VAL A 125 11.04 -23.13 9.32
N LEU A 126 11.99 -22.46 8.66
CA LEU A 126 13.03 -23.12 7.86
C LEU A 126 14.25 -23.47 8.70
N ASN A 127 14.61 -22.61 9.66
CA ASN A 127 15.78 -22.78 10.52
C ASN A 127 15.43 -23.26 11.94
N THR A 128 14.14 -23.35 12.29
CA THR A 128 13.61 -23.81 13.58
C THR A 128 14.21 -23.06 14.78
N GLY A 129 13.98 -21.74 14.84
CA GLY A 129 14.47 -20.91 15.95
C GLY A 129 13.55 -19.74 16.28
N PRO A 130 13.47 -19.33 17.57
CA PRO A 130 12.70 -18.16 17.98
C PRO A 130 13.36 -16.88 17.43
N VAL A 131 12.51 -15.94 17.03
CA VAL A 131 12.90 -14.62 16.52
C VAL A 131 12.10 -13.58 17.29
N PRO A 132 12.68 -12.99 18.34
CA PRO A 132 12.00 -11.98 19.14
C PRO A 132 11.58 -10.76 18.31
N ALA A 133 10.50 -10.11 18.72
CA ALA A 133 10.08 -8.82 18.16
C ALA A 133 11.23 -7.81 18.17
N GLY A 134 11.36 -7.02 17.10
CA GLY A 134 12.43 -6.03 16.95
C GLY A 134 13.75 -6.60 16.43
N THR A 135 13.89 -7.92 16.26
CA THR A 135 15.10 -8.53 15.67
C THR A 135 15.26 -8.07 14.22
N GLU A 136 16.46 -7.62 13.84
CA GLU A 136 16.81 -7.40 12.44
C GLU A 136 17.01 -8.74 11.73
N LEU A 137 16.33 -8.90 10.60
CA LEU A 137 16.36 -10.08 9.76
C LEU A 137 17.09 -9.75 8.47
N ASP A 138 18.21 -10.41 8.25
CA ASP A 138 18.90 -10.38 6.97
C ASP A 138 18.18 -11.28 5.96
N LEU A 139 18.02 -10.75 4.76
CA LEU A 139 17.55 -11.44 3.56
C LEU A 139 18.66 -11.32 2.50
N GLY A 140 19.23 -12.45 2.12
CA GLY A 140 20.20 -12.49 1.03
C GLY A 140 19.59 -12.15 -0.34
N ALA A 141 20.41 -12.22 -1.38
CA ALA A 141 19.94 -12.09 -2.77
C ALA A 141 18.89 -13.17 -3.09
N TRP A 142 17.70 -12.75 -3.53
CA TRP A 142 16.57 -13.66 -3.84
C TRP A 142 16.11 -14.54 -2.68
N ASP A 143 16.43 -14.14 -1.44
CA ASP A 143 16.18 -14.95 -0.27
C ASP A 143 14.72 -14.87 0.20
N VAL A 144 14.21 -16.00 0.67
CA VAL A 144 12.88 -16.15 1.26
C VAL A 144 13.00 -16.71 2.67
N ARG A 145 12.38 -16.00 3.62
CA ARG A 145 12.23 -16.48 4.98
C ARG A 145 10.75 -16.70 5.30
N VAL A 146 10.47 -17.82 5.94
CA VAL A 146 9.12 -18.22 6.33
C VAL A 146 9.06 -18.27 7.84
N PHE A 147 8.13 -17.52 8.40
CA PHE A 147 7.91 -17.45 9.83
C PHE A 147 6.50 -17.85 10.20
N SER A 148 6.31 -18.27 11.44
CA SER A 148 4.99 -18.38 12.07
C SER A 148 4.90 -17.55 13.34
N THR A 149 3.71 -17.03 13.63
CA THR A 149 3.33 -16.61 14.99
C THR A 149 2.23 -17.51 15.51
N ASP A 150 2.32 -17.82 16.80
CA ASP A 150 1.27 -18.53 17.53
C ASP A 150 0.01 -17.65 17.72
#